data_AF-A0AAP8MI73-F1
#
_entry.id   AF-A0AAP8MI73-F1
#
_cell.length_a   1.000
_cell.length_b   1.000
_cell.length_c   1.000
_cell.angle_alpha   90.00
_cell.angle_beta   90.00
_cell.angle_gamma   90.00
#
_symmetry.space_group_name_H-M   'P 1'
#
loop_
_entity.id
_entity.type
_entity.pdbx_description
1 polymer ?
#
loop_
_entity_poly.entity_id
_entity_poly.type
_entity_poly.pdbx_seq_one_letter_code
_entity_poly.pdbx_strand_id
1 'polypeptide(L)'
;MKATDFLSKEEITQFTARSDAWGAWLVVFNWAMIIAVFAIVIHWTNIVTVLLAIPLLGGRQLGLAVLMHEAGHKALFKTASLNQWVGQWFCAYPIMGDVNAYGESHRIHHRFAGTEDDPDLPNYKNYPVSKASFKRKIKRDLTGQTGLLLLHSLVGSAQGRNVMLRDGEETHSEMRGLAVNVAMWLVMLALGVGAYYLLWLVAYFFAYPLIARIRQVAEHGNVPDLYDTDPRKNTRTTYANPLERLLFCPNNVNYHLEHHFLASVPCYRLPALHRLLSQRGFYVGHEDALANGYLDVLRRAVPELQPGGSAAA
;
A
#
# COMPACT_ATOMS: atom_id res chain seq x y z
N MET A 1 -1.03 -7.22 -23.43
CA MET A 1 -2.24 -8.03 -23.22
C MET A 1 -3.46 -7.12 -23.13
N LYS A 2 -4.63 -7.51 -23.64
CA LYS A 2 -5.88 -6.74 -23.52
C LYS A 2 -6.82 -7.40 -22.52
N ALA A 3 -7.61 -6.60 -21.79
CA ALA A 3 -8.61 -7.13 -20.87
C ALA A 3 -9.63 -8.05 -21.58
N THR A 4 -9.93 -7.75 -22.85
CA THR A 4 -10.86 -8.53 -23.70
C THR A 4 -10.37 -9.92 -24.06
N ASP A 5 -9.09 -10.22 -23.82
CA ASP A 5 -8.54 -11.56 -24.06
C ASP A 5 -9.09 -12.57 -23.03
N PHE A 6 -9.53 -12.09 -21.86
CA PHE A 6 -10.07 -12.92 -20.78
C PHE A 6 -11.46 -12.50 -20.30
N LEU A 7 -11.93 -11.30 -20.62
CA LEU A 7 -13.22 -10.75 -20.15
C LEU A 7 -14.09 -10.29 -21.31
N SER A 8 -15.40 -10.51 -21.22
CA SER A 8 -16.37 -9.84 -22.10
C SER A 8 -16.47 -8.35 -21.78
N LYS A 9 -17.03 -7.55 -22.69
CA LYS A 9 -17.22 -6.11 -22.46
C LYS A 9 -18.19 -5.87 -21.30
N GLU A 10 -19.21 -6.70 -21.20
CA GLU A 10 -20.22 -6.68 -20.13
C GLU A 10 -19.58 -6.94 -18.78
N GLU A 11 -18.68 -7.93 -18.69
CA GLU A 11 -17.90 -8.21 -17.48
C GLU A 11 -16.97 -7.06 -17.12
N ILE A 12 -16.26 -6.46 -18.10
CA ILE A 12 -15.42 -5.28 -17.85
C ILE A 12 -16.28 -4.14 -17.28
N THR A 13 -17.44 -3.85 -17.87
CA THR A 13 -18.37 -2.85 -17.33
C THR A 13 -18.85 -3.20 -15.93
N GLN A 14 -19.16 -4.47 -15.67
CA GLN A 14 -19.60 -4.92 -14.36
C GLN A 14 -18.49 -4.77 -13.31
N PHE A 15 -17.27 -5.23 -13.58
CA PHE A 15 -16.16 -5.18 -12.63
C PHE A 15 -15.64 -3.77 -12.40
N THR A 16 -15.76 -2.87 -13.38
CA THR A 16 -15.37 -1.46 -13.23
C THR A 16 -16.48 -0.58 -12.65
N ALA A 17 -17.66 -1.15 -12.36
CA ALA A 17 -18.77 -0.40 -11.76
C ALA A 17 -18.47 0.01 -10.31
N ARG A 18 -18.42 1.33 -10.09
CA ARG A 18 -18.11 1.96 -8.81
C ARG A 18 -19.38 2.17 -7.96
N SER A 19 -19.22 2.31 -6.66
CA SER A 19 -20.32 2.52 -5.72
C SER A 19 -19.89 3.49 -4.61
N ASP A 20 -20.65 4.56 -4.42
CA ASP A 20 -20.40 5.52 -3.35
C ASP A 20 -20.61 4.89 -1.96
N ALA A 21 -21.56 3.96 -1.84
CA ALA A 21 -21.81 3.23 -0.60
C ALA A 21 -20.62 2.33 -0.22
N TRP A 22 -20.01 1.65 -1.19
CA TRP A 22 -18.81 0.85 -0.94
C TRP A 22 -17.60 1.72 -0.61
N GLY A 23 -17.41 2.82 -1.33
CA GLY A 23 -16.35 3.79 -1.02
C GLY A 23 -16.47 4.34 0.41
N ALA A 24 -17.69 4.76 0.80
CA ALA A 24 -17.96 5.26 2.14
C ALA A 24 -17.73 4.19 3.22
N TRP A 25 -18.22 2.97 2.97
CA TRP A 25 -18.02 1.84 3.87
C TRP A 25 -16.54 1.56 4.13
N LEU A 26 -15.71 1.52 3.08
CA LEU A 26 -14.27 1.25 3.23
C LEU A 26 -13.57 2.34 4.06
N VAL A 27 -13.92 3.61 3.83
CA VAL A 27 -13.37 4.74 4.60
C VAL A 27 -13.80 4.64 6.06
N VAL A 28 -15.10 4.50 6.32
CA VAL A 28 -15.65 4.38 7.69
C VAL A 28 -15.06 3.18 8.41
N PHE A 29 -14.94 2.04 7.74
CA PHE A 29 -14.37 0.82 8.33
C PHE A 29 -12.91 1.02 8.74
N ASN A 30 -12.08 1.65 7.91
CA ASN A 30 -10.68 1.92 8.25
C ASN A 30 -10.58 2.88 9.46
N TRP A 31 -11.39 3.95 9.49
CA TRP A 31 -11.43 4.87 10.62
C TRP A 31 -11.98 4.23 11.90
N ALA A 32 -12.99 3.38 11.80
CA ALA A 32 -13.52 2.62 12.93
C ALA A 32 -12.44 1.70 13.53
N MET A 33 -11.61 1.07 12.70
CA MET A 33 -10.49 0.27 13.20
C MET A 33 -9.39 1.12 13.87
N ILE A 34 -9.08 2.30 13.31
CA ILE A 34 -8.13 3.23 13.94
C ILE A 34 -8.66 3.64 15.33
N ILE A 35 -9.92 4.05 15.41
CA ILE A 35 -10.59 4.43 16.65
C ILE A 35 -10.60 3.25 17.64
N ALA A 36 -10.88 2.04 17.17
CA ALA A 36 -10.85 0.84 18.03
C ALA A 36 -9.46 0.57 18.61
N VAL A 37 -8.40 0.69 17.81
CA VAL A 37 -7.01 0.52 18.30
C VAL A 37 -6.68 1.57 19.37
N PHE A 38 -7.05 2.84 19.14
CA PHE A 38 -6.89 3.88 20.15
C PHE A 38 -7.71 3.61 21.41
N ALA A 39 -8.98 3.22 21.27
CA ALA A 39 -9.84 2.92 22.40
C ALA A 39 -9.25 1.81 23.27
N ILE A 40 -8.75 0.72 22.67
CA ILE A 40 -8.13 -0.41 23.40
C ILE A 40 -6.91 0.06 24.20
N VAL A 41 -5.98 0.80 23.59
CA VAL A 41 -4.75 1.24 24.28
C VAL A 41 -5.01 2.32 25.34
N ILE A 42 -6.03 3.16 25.14
CA ILE A 42 -6.47 4.18 26.10
C ILE A 42 -7.11 3.54 27.33
N HIS A 43 -7.97 2.52 27.15
CA HIS A 43 -8.67 1.88 28.27
C HIS A 43 -7.78 0.90 29.04
N TRP A 44 -6.84 0.23 28.36
CA TRP A 44 -5.96 -0.77 28.96
C TRP A 44 -4.50 -0.45 28.71
N THR A 45 -4.04 0.71 29.17
CA THR A 45 -2.67 1.17 28.91
C THR A 45 -1.64 0.31 29.63
N ASN A 46 -0.87 -0.45 28.85
CA ASN A 46 0.26 -1.24 29.33
C ASN A 46 1.22 -1.51 28.17
N ILE A 47 2.37 -2.13 28.46
CA ILE A 47 3.39 -2.40 27.45
C ILE A 47 2.88 -3.25 26.29
N VAL A 48 1.98 -4.21 26.53
CA VAL A 48 1.45 -5.10 25.48
C VAL A 48 0.52 -4.32 24.56
N THR A 49 -0.43 -3.55 25.09
CA THR A 49 -1.36 -2.78 24.27
C THR A 49 -0.66 -1.68 23.48
N VAL A 50 0.36 -1.04 24.05
CA VAL A 50 1.20 -0.07 23.34
C VAL A 50 1.98 -0.75 22.20
N LEU A 51 2.66 -1.87 22.47
CA LEU A 51 3.45 -2.58 21.44
C LEU A 51 2.57 -3.15 20.32
N LEU A 52 1.33 -3.57 20.61
CA LEU A 52 0.38 -4.03 19.60
C LEU A 52 -0.25 -2.87 18.80
N ALA A 53 -0.50 -1.72 19.44
CA ALA A 53 -1.08 -0.56 18.77
C ALA A 53 -0.19 -0.05 17.63
N ILE A 54 1.13 -0.04 17.81
CA ILE A 54 2.08 0.50 16.82
C ILE A 54 1.97 -0.17 15.43
N PRO A 55 2.12 -1.51 15.28
CA PRO A 55 1.98 -2.16 13.97
C PRO A 55 0.54 -2.12 13.45
N LEU A 56 -0.47 -2.15 14.33
CA LEU A 56 -1.87 -2.06 13.92
C LEU A 56 -2.20 -0.68 13.31
N LEU A 57 -1.77 0.40 13.97
CA LEU A 57 -1.89 1.76 13.44
C LEU A 57 -1.08 1.92 12.15
N GLY A 58 0.13 1.36 12.07
CA GLY A 58 0.94 1.37 10.85
C GLY A 58 0.26 0.66 9.67
N GLY A 59 -0.38 -0.49 9.94
CA GLY A 59 -1.20 -1.20 8.95
C GLY A 59 -2.45 -0.43 8.54
N ARG A 60 -3.05 0.36 9.44
CA ARG A 60 -4.17 1.26 9.09
C ARG A 60 -3.74 2.50 8.34
N GLN A 61 -2.55 3.04 8.59
CA GLN A 61 -1.94 4.09 7.76
C GLN A 61 -1.73 3.58 6.33
N LEU A 62 -1.23 2.35 6.16
CA LEU A 62 -1.24 1.70 4.85
C LEU A 62 -2.66 1.53 4.29
N GLY A 63 -3.65 1.20 5.13
CA GLY A 63 -5.06 1.14 4.73
C GLY A 63 -5.55 2.44 4.12
N LEU A 64 -5.26 3.58 4.75
CA LEU A 64 -5.57 4.90 4.23
C LEU A 64 -4.79 5.20 2.93
N ALA A 65 -3.51 4.80 2.84
CA ALA A 65 -2.72 4.94 1.62
C ALA A 65 -3.31 4.16 0.43
N VAL A 66 -3.83 2.95 0.68
CA VAL A 66 -4.54 2.16 -0.34
C VAL A 66 -5.84 2.84 -0.77
N LEU A 67 -6.61 3.44 0.15
CA LEU A 67 -7.81 4.17 -0.24
C LEU A 67 -7.49 5.48 -0.99
N MET A 68 -6.40 6.15 -0.64
CA MET A 68 -5.86 7.28 -1.41
C MET A 68 -5.48 6.84 -2.84
N HIS A 69 -4.83 5.68 -2.99
CA HIS A 69 -4.51 5.08 -4.29
C HIS A 69 -5.78 4.82 -5.12
N GLU A 70 -6.81 4.19 -4.54
CA GLU A 70 -8.09 3.91 -5.22
C GLU A 70 -8.82 5.20 -5.63
N ALA A 71 -8.75 6.23 -4.79
CA ALA A 71 -9.28 7.56 -5.09
C ALA A 71 -8.50 8.24 -6.23
N GLY A 72 -7.18 8.07 -6.27
CA GLY A 72 -6.30 8.54 -7.35
C GLY A 72 -6.62 7.90 -8.69
N HIS A 73 -7.06 6.63 -8.69
CA HIS A 73 -7.62 5.92 -9.86
C HIS A 73 -9.06 6.31 -10.20
N LYS A 74 -9.69 7.15 -9.38
CA LYS A 74 -11.12 7.51 -9.47
C LYS A 74 -12.02 6.27 -9.38
N ALA A 75 -11.59 5.24 -8.65
CA ALA A 75 -12.25 3.95 -8.51
C ALA A 75 -12.92 3.74 -7.14
N LEU A 76 -12.51 4.50 -6.11
CA LEU A 76 -13.06 4.37 -4.75
C LEU A 76 -14.55 4.73 -4.70
N PHE A 77 -14.93 5.85 -5.31
CA PHE A 77 -16.31 6.34 -5.38
C PHE A 77 -16.82 6.36 -6.82
N LYS A 78 -18.14 6.23 -7.01
CA LYS A 78 -18.80 6.49 -8.30
C LYS A 78 -18.74 7.99 -8.62
N THR A 79 -18.95 8.83 -7.62
CA THR A 79 -18.94 10.28 -7.75
C THR A 79 -17.51 10.82 -7.76
N ALA A 80 -17.14 11.55 -8.81
CA ALA A 80 -15.76 12.02 -9.00
C ALA A 80 -15.30 13.00 -7.91
N SER A 81 -16.18 13.90 -7.46
CA SER A 81 -15.85 14.84 -6.37
C SER A 81 -15.63 14.15 -5.03
N LEU A 82 -16.28 13.01 -4.77
CA LEU A 82 -16.05 12.23 -3.55
C LEU A 82 -14.66 11.57 -3.56
N ASN A 83 -14.19 11.06 -4.71
CA ASN A 83 -12.81 10.55 -4.82
C ASN A 83 -11.81 11.64 -4.43
N GLN A 84 -12.02 12.87 -4.89
CA GLN A 84 -11.14 14.00 -4.56
C GLN A 84 -11.27 14.41 -3.09
N TRP A 85 -12.48 14.74 -2.64
CA TRP A 85 -12.67 15.31 -1.32
C TRP A 85 -12.46 14.28 -0.20
N VAL A 86 -13.10 13.11 -0.29
CA VAL A 86 -12.94 12.07 0.74
C VAL A 86 -11.54 11.47 0.68
N GLY A 87 -11.05 11.17 -0.53
CA GLY A 87 -9.69 10.65 -0.70
C GLY A 87 -8.65 11.59 -0.12
N GLN A 88 -8.78 12.91 -0.34
CA GLN A 88 -7.79 13.86 0.16
C GLN A 88 -7.89 14.07 1.67
N TRP A 89 -9.09 14.35 2.19
CA TRP A 89 -9.27 14.74 3.60
C TRP A 89 -9.21 13.56 4.57
N PHE A 90 -9.69 12.39 4.18
CA PHE A 90 -9.84 11.24 5.09
C PHE A 90 -8.87 10.10 4.79
N CYS A 91 -8.19 10.11 3.65
CA CYS A 91 -7.21 9.07 3.30
C CYS A 91 -5.80 9.63 3.17
N ALA A 92 -5.62 10.73 2.43
CA ALA A 92 -4.29 11.25 2.10
C ALA A 92 -3.69 12.15 3.20
N TYR A 93 -4.37 13.24 3.59
CA TYR A 93 -3.87 14.17 4.61
C TYR A 93 -3.52 13.53 5.97
N PRO A 94 -4.29 12.57 6.51
CA PRO A 94 -3.94 11.89 7.77
C PRO A 94 -2.58 11.18 7.74
N ILE A 95 -2.08 10.83 6.55
CA ILE A 95 -0.78 10.20 6.33
C ILE A 95 0.17 11.09 5.53
N MET A 96 -0.06 12.40 5.50
CA MET A 96 0.78 13.40 4.81
C MET A 96 0.90 13.16 3.29
N GLY A 97 -0.15 12.62 2.64
CA GLY A 97 -0.18 12.33 1.20
C GLY A 97 -1.05 13.29 0.37
N ASP A 98 -0.97 13.11 -0.95
CA ASP A 98 -1.76 13.84 -1.96
C ASP A 98 -2.37 12.85 -2.97
N VAL A 99 -3.70 12.89 -3.15
CA VAL A 99 -4.43 11.98 -4.05
C VAL A 99 -4.05 12.21 -5.51
N ASN A 100 -3.85 13.47 -5.91
CA ASN A 100 -3.65 13.82 -7.31
C ASN A 100 -2.22 13.53 -7.74
N ALA A 101 -1.23 13.97 -6.96
CA ALA A 101 0.18 13.70 -7.22
C ALA A 101 0.43 12.18 -7.25
N TYR A 102 -0.10 11.46 -6.25
CA TYR A 102 0.04 10.00 -6.21
C TYR A 102 -0.66 9.35 -7.40
N GLY A 103 -1.90 9.74 -7.68
CA GLY A 103 -2.67 9.18 -8.79
C GLY A 103 -2.02 9.44 -10.15
N GLU A 104 -1.37 10.58 -10.36
CA GLU A 104 -0.64 10.91 -11.59
C GLU A 104 0.59 10.03 -11.78
N SER A 105 1.47 10.00 -10.78
CA SER A 105 2.66 9.13 -10.77
C SER A 105 2.29 7.66 -10.96
N HIS A 106 1.27 7.18 -10.24
CA HIS A 106 0.85 5.78 -10.29
C HIS A 106 0.22 5.40 -11.65
N ARG A 107 -0.40 6.35 -12.37
CA ARG A 107 -0.84 6.11 -13.77
C ARG A 107 0.33 5.97 -14.74
N ILE A 108 1.44 6.69 -14.50
CA ILE A 108 2.68 6.53 -15.26
C ILE A 108 3.25 5.14 -15.00
N HIS A 109 3.30 4.70 -13.74
CA HIS A 109 3.66 3.32 -13.37
C HIS A 109 2.82 2.28 -14.13
N HIS A 110 1.49 2.35 -14.11
CA HIS A 110 0.67 1.39 -14.88
C HIS A 110 0.94 1.38 -16.38
N ARG A 111 1.33 2.52 -16.96
CA ARG A 111 1.63 2.63 -18.39
C ARG A 111 2.98 2.00 -18.74
N PHE A 112 3.98 2.17 -17.88
CA PHE A 112 5.37 1.77 -18.13
C PHE A 112 5.83 0.56 -17.32
N ALA A 113 4.95 -0.05 -16.51
CA ALA A 113 5.24 -1.28 -15.79
C ALA A 113 5.75 -2.37 -16.76
N GLY A 114 6.88 -2.98 -16.40
CA GLY A 114 7.58 -3.89 -17.31
C GLY A 114 8.58 -3.21 -18.23
N THR A 115 8.93 -1.93 -18.02
CA THR A 115 9.97 -1.22 -18.78
C THR A 115 10.92 -0.44 -17.86
N GLU A 116 12.05 0.01 -18.39
CA GLU A 116 13.01 0.87 -17.67
C GLU A 116 12.43 2.25 -17.31
N ASP A 117 11.34 2.66 -17.98
CA ASP A 117 10.68 3.95 -17.75
C ASP A 117 9.68 3.91 -16.59
N ASP A 118 9.51 2.75 -15.95
CA ASP A 118 8.66 2.61 -14.77
C ASP A 118 9.23 3.43 -13.59
N PRO A 119 8.50 4.45 -13.08
CA PRO A 119 8.95 5.28 -11.99
C PRO A 119 9.17 4.51 -10.67
N ASP A 120 8.51 3.37 -10.49
CA ASP A 120 8.60 2.56 -9.27
C ASP A 120 9.69 1.49 -9.33
N LEU A 121 10.22 1.19 -10.51
CA LEU A 121 11.28 0.19 -10.73
C LEU A 121 12.49 0.35 -9.77
N PRO A 122 13.01 1.55 -9.47
CA PRO A 122 14.10 1.73 -8.52
C PRO A 122 13.82 1.23 -7.09
N ASN A 123 12.56 0.95 -6.74
CA ASN A 123 12.17 0.45 -5.43
C ASN A 123 12.33 -1.07 -5.31
N TYR A 124 12.17 -1.81 -6.41
CA TYR A 124 12.16 -3.28 -6.39
C TYR A 124 13.13 -3.97 -7.37
N LYS A 125 13.77 -3.25 -8.31
CA LYS A 125 14.67 -3.85 -9.32
C LYS A 125 15.85 -4.65 -8.77
N ASN A 126 16.23 -4.40 -7.52
CA ASN A 126 17.36 -5.07 -6.89
C ASN A 126 16.96 -6.39 -6.21
N TYR A 127 15.69 -6.81 -6.22
CA TYR A 127 15.28 -8.10 -5.68
C TYR A 127 15.50 -9.22 -6.71
N PRO A 128 15.98 -10.41 -6.31
CA PRO A 128 16.25 -10.84 -4.94
C PRO A 128 17.51 -10.18 -4.32
N VAL A 129 17.51 -9.97 -3.01
CA VAL A 129 18.62 -9.34 -2.26
C VAL A 129 19.21 -10.29 -1.23
N SER A 130 20.46 -10.03 -0.82
CA SER A 130 21.08 -10.75 0.30
C SER A 130 20.37 -10.52 1.64
N LYS A 131 20.51 -11.46 2.58
CA LYS A 131 19.96 -11.33 3.94
C LYS A 131 20.52 -10.12 4.67
N ALA A 132 21.80 -9.82 4.46
CA ALA A 132 22.45 -8.63 5.01
C ALA A 132 21.82 -7.35 4.47
N SER A 133 21.58 -7.26 3.16
CA SER A 133 20.90 -6.13 2.53
C SER A 133 19.47 -5.95 3.05
N PHE A 134 18.71 -7.05 3.14
CA PHE A 134 17.35 -7.02 3.67
C PHE A 134 17.32 -6.58 5.14
N LYS A 135 18.16 -7.16 6.01
CA LYS A 135 18.27 -6.76 7.42
C LYS A 135 18.60 -5.27 7.59
N ARG A 136 19.48 -4.70 6.75
CA ARG A 136 19.77 -3.25 6.77
C ARG A 136 18.53 -2.43 6.44
N LYS A 137 17.74 -2.83 5.44
CA LYS A 137 16.48 -2.15 5.08
C LYS A 137 15.48 -2.21 6.24
N ILE A 138 15.29 -3.39 6.84
CA ILE A 138 14.41 -3.58 8.00
C ILE A 138 14.86 -2.73 9.19
N LYS A 139 16.16 -2.74 9.53
CA LYS A 139 16.71 -1.91 10.60
C LYS A 139 16.47 -0.43 10.32
N ARG A 140 16.65 0.02 9.09
CA ARG A 140 16.41 1.42 8.69
C ARG A 140 14.97 1.84 8.91
N ASP A 141 14.01 0.96 8.59
CA ASP A 141 12.58 1.25 8.83
C ASP A 141 12.25 1.22 10.33
N LEU A 142 12.67 0.16 11.06
CA LEU A 142 12.41 -0.02 12.49
C LEU A 142 13.09 1.02 13.39
N THR A 143 14.15 1.69 12.91
CA THR A 143 14.81 2.78 13.63
C THR A 143 14.33 4.16 13.18
N GLY A 144 13.30 4.22 12.34
CA GLY A 144 12.65 5.46 11.93
C GLY A 144 13.43 6.28 10.90
N GLN A 145 14.60 5.83 10.44
CA GLN A 145 15.42 6.57 9.48
C GLN A 145 14.67 6.81 8.17
N THR A 146 13.89 5.82 7.70
CA THR A 146 13.04 6.02 6.52
C THR A 146 11.90 7.00 6.80
N GLY A 147 11.25 6.91 7.96
CA GLY A 147 10.23 7.89 8.34
C GLY A 147 10.78 9.33 8.44
N LEU A 148 11.98 9.51 8.99
CA LEU A 148 12.65 10.80 9.08
C LEU A 148 13.02 11.36 7.70
N LEU A 149 13.46 10.49 6.77
CA LEU A 149 13.65 10.89 5.38
C LEU A 149 12.35 11.33 4.72
N LEU A 150 11.23 10.64 4.98
CA LEU A 150 9.90 11.06 4.52
C LEU A 150 9.54 12.44 5.10
N LEU A 151 9.83 12.70 6.37
CA LEU A 151 9.60 14.02 6.97
C LEU A 151 10.50 15.10 6.36
N HIS A 152 11.78 14.81 6.11
CA HIS A 152 12.70 15.74 5.47
C HIS A 152 12.28 16.07 4.02
N SER A 153 11.71 15.11 3.28
CA SER A 153 11.12 15.38 1.96
C SER A 153 9.91 16.32 2.02
N LEU A 154 9.20 16.39 3.14
CA LEU A 154 8.05 17.29 3.34
C LEU A 154 8.46 18.74 3.71
N VAL A 155 9.68 18.95 4.21
CA VAL A 155 10.14 20.25 4.77
C VAL A 155 11.08 21.01 3.82
N GLY A 156 11.46 20.42 2.68
CA GLY A 156 12.23 21.07 1.62
C GLY A 156 13.65 20.51 1.49
N SER A 157 13.82 19.57 0.57
CA SER A 157 15.08 19.35 -0.17
C SER A 157 14.86 18.32 -1.28
N ALA A 158 15.30 18.65 -2.50
CA ALA A 158 15.21 17.88 -3.74
C ALA A 158 16.05 16.59 -3.77
N GLN A 159 16.18 15.91 -2.63
CA GLN A 159 17.01 14.71 -2.47
C GLN A 159 16.30 13.59 -1.70
N GLY A 160 15.07 13.82 -1.24
CA GLY A 160 14.30 12.87 -0.47
C GLY A 160 13.33 12.10 -1.37
N ARG A 161 13.69 10.87 -1.77
CA ARG A 161 12.75 9.90 -2.35
C ARG A 161 11.60 9.69 -1.38
N ASN A 162 10.51 10.42 -1.57
CA ASN A 162 9.24 10.06 -0.96
C ASN A 162 8.91 8.67 -1.51
N VAL A 163 8.65 7.69 -0.64
CA VAL A 163 8.41 6.31 -1.08
C VAL A 163 7.10 6.21 -1.90
N MET A 164 6.29 7.28 -1.90
CA MET A 164 5.05 7.40 -2.65
C MET A 164 4.94 8.65 -3.57
N LEU A 165 5.90 9.58 -3.57
CA LEU A 165 5.88 10.80 -4.42
C LEU A 165 7.30 11.18 -4.88
N ARG A 166 7.44 11.89 -5.99
CA ARG A 166 8.73 12.09 -6.67
C ARG A 166 9.42 13.40 -6.30
N ASP A 167 10.71 13.47 -6.64
CA ASP A 167 11.48 14.73 -6.66
C ASP A 167 10.86 15.73 -7.65
N GLY A 168 10.67 16.98 -7.19
CA GLY A 168 10.26 18.12 -8.01
C GLY A 168 8.76 18.43 -8.05
N GLU A 169 7.93 17.67 -7.34
CA GLU A 169 6.51 17.99 -7.16
C GLU A 169 6.36 18.89 -5.93
N GLU A 170 6.31 20.21 -6.15
CA GLU A 170 5.81 21.12 -5.12
C GLU A 170 4.30 20.91 -4.98
N THR A 171 3.90 20.15 -3.95
CA THR A 171 2.51 20.19 -3.52
C THR A 171 2.37 21.27 -2.45
N HIS A 172 1.15 21.80 -2.28
CA HIS A 172 0.79 22.57 -1.08
C HIS A 172 0.06 21.67 -0.08
N SER A 173 0.19 20.35 -0.25
CA SER A 173 -0.60 19.35 0.46
C SER A 173 0.01 19.02 1.82
N GLU A 174 1.32 19.19 1.99
CA GLU A 174 2.07 18.85 3.19
C GLU A 174 1.64 19.75 4.36
N MET A 175 1.50 21.05 4.12
CA MET A 175 1.02 22.00 5.15
C MET A 175 -0.42 21.69 5.57
N ARG A 176 -1.27 21.28 4.61
CA ARG A 176 -2.66 20.88 4.90
C ARG A 176 -2.71 19.53 5.61
N GLY A 177 -1.87 18.58 5.24
CA GLY A 177 -1.67 17.31 5.93
C GLY A 177 -1.21 17.52 7.37
N LEU A 178 -0.25 18.44 7.58
CA LEU A 178 0.21 18.83 8.91
C LEU A 178 -0.93 19.46 9.71
N ALA A 179 -1.70 20.37 9.11
CA ALA A 179 -2.85 20.99 9.76
C ALA A 179 -3.91 19.96 10.15
N VAL A 180 -4.17 18.95 9.31
CA VAL A 180 -5.07 17.83 9.63
C VAL A 180 -4.53 16.99 10.79
N ASN A 181 -3.23 16.67 10.80
CA ASN A 181 -2.61 15.94 11.89
C ASN A 181 -2.63 16.73 13.21
N VAL A 182 -2.38 18.04 13.17
CA VAL A 182 -2.52 18.94 14.33
C VAL A 182 -3.98 18.98 14.79
N ALA A 183 -4.95 19.08 13.87
CA ALA A 183 -6.36 19.05 14.22
C ALA A 183 -6.76 17.72 14.89
N MET A 184 -6.30 16.57 14.37
CA MET A 184 -6.52 15.27 14.99
C MET A 184 -5.92 15.20 16.41
N TRP A 185 -4.69 15.70 16.59
CA TRP A 185 -4.07 15.80 17.90
C TRP A 185 -4.86 16.70 18.85
N LEU A 186 -5.31 17.88 18.39
CA LEU A 186 -6.11 18.81 19.18
C LEU A 186 -7.46 18.21 19.60
N VAL A 187 -8.11 17.43 18.74
CA VAL A 187 -9.32 16.67 19.10
C VAL A 187 -9.01 15.67 20.21
N MET A 188 -7.95 14.88 20.08
CA MET A 188 -7.55 13.95 21.15
C MET A 188 -7.15 14.67 22.44
N LEU A 189 -6.50 15.83 22.33
CA LEU A 189 -6.13 16.67 23.47
C LEU A 189 -7.37 17.20 24.20
N ALA A 190 -8.37 17.69 23.47
CA ALA A 190 -9.65 18.13 24.04
C ALA A 190 -10.42 17.00 24.73
N LEU A 191 -10.24 15.75 24.28
CA LEU A 191 -10.80 14.55 24.92
C LEU A 191 -9.96 14.04 26.11
N GLY A 192 -8.89 14.73 26.49
CA GLY A 192 -8.01 14.34 27.60
C GLY A 192 -7.05 13.19 27.28
N VAL A 193 -6.95 12.77 26.02
CA VAL A 193 -6.14 11.63 25.56
C VAL A 193 -5.06 12.05 24.55
N GLY A 194 -4.70 13.33 24.50
CA GLY A 194 -3.77 13.90 23.51
C GLY A 194 -2.40 13.22 23.47
N ALA A 195 -1.91 12.69 24.60
CA ALA A 195 -0.65 11.96 24.67
C ALA A 195 -0.64 10.69 23.82
N TYR A 196 -1.78 10.02 23.66
CA TYR A 196 -1.88 8.78 22.86
C TYR A 196 -1.71 9.05 21.36
N TYR A 197 -1.88 10.29 20.90
CA TYR A 197 -1.58 10.66 19.51
C TYR A 197 -0.12 10.39 19.13
N LEU A 198 0.79 10.35 20.11
CA LEU A 198 2.18 9.95 19.87
C LEU A 198 2.27 8.55 19.23
N LEU A 199 1.33 7.64 19.51
CA LEU A 199 1.28 6.33 18.87
C LEU A 199 0.99 6.41 17.37
N TRP A 200 0.21 7.39 16.91
CA TRP A 200 -0.01 7.66 15.48
C TRP A 200 1.31 8.03 14.78
N LEU A 201 2.07 8.94 15.41
CA LEU A 201 3.37 9.38 14.90
C LEU A 201 4.40 8.25 14.94
N VAL A 202 4.49 7.51 16.05
CA VAL A 202 5.39 6.36 16.17
C VAL A 202 5.04 5.29 15.12
N ALA A 203 3.77 5.00 14.90
CA ALA A 203 3.36 4.10 13.83
C ALA A 203 3.81 4.62 12.45
N TYR A 204 3.63 5.92 12.18
CA TYR A 204 4.00 6.56 10.92
C TYR A 204 5.51 6.50 10.63
N PHE A 205 6.33 6.75 11.65
CA PHE A 205 7.78 6.79 11.49
C PHE A 205 8.44 5.41 11.45
N PHE A 206 7.93 4.46 12.24
CA PHE A 206 8.64 3.21 12.54
C PHE A 206 7.95 1.95 12.00
N ALA A 207 6.61 1.92 11.94
CA ALA A 207 5.86 0.73 11.51
C ALA A 207 5.41 0.82 10.05
N TYR A 208 4.81 1.94 9.66
CA TYR A 208 4.25 2.14 8.32
C TYR A 208 5.28 1.93 7.19
N PRO A 209 6.52 2.47 7.24
CA PRO A 209 7.49 2.26 6.17
C PRO A 209 7.91 0.80 6.01
N LEU A 210 8.03 0.08 7.12
CA LEU A 210 8.33 -1.35 7.13
C LEU A 210 7.20 -2.14 6.48
N ILE A 211 5.96 -1.87 6.90
CA ILE A 211 4.76 -2.55 6.39
C ILE A 211 4.59 -2.28 4.89
N ALA A 212 4.74 -1.02 4.46
CA ALA A 212 4.69 -0.63 3.06
C ALA A 212 5.79 -1.29 2.22
N ARG A 213 7.01 -1.43 2.76
CA ARG A 213 8.08 -2.18 2.10
C ARG A 213 7.72 -3.65 1.90
N ILE A 214 7.21 -4.30 2.95
CA ILE A 214 6.84 -5.72 2.89
C ILE A 214 5.75 -5.92 1.82
N ARG A 215 4.76 -5.02 1.74
CA ARG A 215 3.76 -5.00 0.68
C ARG A 215 4.40 -4.87 -0.72
N GLN A 216 5.24 -3.86 -0.94
CA GLN A 216 5.87 -3.64 -2.25
C GLN A 216 6.72 -4.84 -2.70
N VAL A 217 7.43 -5.48 -1.77
CA VAL A 217 8.16 -6.73 -2.04
C VAL A 217 7.22 -7.87 -2.39
N ALA A 218 6.07 -7.97 -1.71
CA ALA A 218 5.05 -8.97 -2.03
C ALA A 218 4.52 -8.84 -3.46
N GLU A 219 4.40 -7.60 -3.94
CA GLU A 219 3.76 -7.24 -5.21
C GLU A 219 4.72 -7.28 -6.42
N HIS A 220 5.95 -6.78 -6.27
CA HIS A 220 6.93 -6.64 -7.37
C HIS A 220 8.30 -7.25 -7.07
N GLY A 221 8.57 -7.66 -5.83
CA GLY A 221 9.86 -8.24 -5.46
C GLY A 221 10.04 -9.62 -6.09
N ASN A 222 11.18 -9.83 -6.77
CA ASN A 222 11.57 -11.09 -7.39
C ASN A 222 10.46 -11.72 -8.27
N VAL A 223 9.81 -10.89 -9.10
CA VAL A 223 8.84 -11.35 -10.11
C VAL A 223 9.56 -12.03 -11.28
N PRO A 224 8.85 -12.85 -12.09
CA PRO A 224 9.48 -13.65 -13.15
C PRO A 224 10.31 -12.86 -14.16
N ASP A 225 9.80 -11.71 -14.61
CA ASP A 225 10.51 -10.80 -15.52
C ASP A 225 10.07 -9.35 -15.26
N LEU A 226 10.99 -8.55 -14.70
CA LEU A 226 10.77 -7.13 -14.41
C LEU A 226 10.61 -6.26 -15.67
N TYR A 227 11.03 -6.78 -16.83
CA TYR A 227 11.10 -6.05 -18.09
C TYR A 227 10.18 -6.62 -19.18
N ASP A 228 9.18 -7.39 -18.76
CA ASP A 228 8.08 -7.82 -19.62
C ASP A 228 6.81 -7.03 -19.29
N THR A 229 6.09 -6.58 -20.31
CA THR A 229 4.85 -5.80 -20.16
C THR A 229 3.62 -6.66 -19.86
N ASP A 230 3.74 -7.98 -19.90
CA ASP A 230 2.73 -8.89 -19.36
C ASP A 230 2.69 -8.75 -17.82
N PRO A 231 1.57 -8.29 -17.24
CA PRO A 231 1.50 -8.07 -15.81
C PRO A 231 1.74 -9.35 -15.00
N ARG A 232 1.48 -10.54 -15.57
CA ARG A 232 1.74 -11.83 -14.92
C ARG A 232 3.22 -12.10 -14.69
N LYS A 233 4.11 -11.37 -15.38
CA LYS A 233 5.56 -11.51 -15.24
C LYS A 233 6.21 -10.40 -14.43
N ASN A 234 5.61 -9.21 -14.37
CA ASN A 234 6.18 -8.05 -13.67
C ASN A 234 5.47 -7.70 -12.35
N THR A 235 4.35 -8.36 -12.04
CA THR A 235 3.56 -8.17 -10.81
C THR A 235 3.10 -9.51 -10.22
N ARG A 236 2.54 -9.49 -9.02
CA ARG A 236 2.10 -10.70 -8.31
C ARG A 236 0.81 -10.49 -7.51
N THR A 237 0.00 -11.54 -7.44
CA THR A 237 -1.02 -11.69 -6.40
C THR A 237 -0.53 -12.59 -5.28
N THR A 238 -0.57 -12.06 -4.06
CA THR A 238 -0.13 -12.78 -2.86
C THR A 238 -1.34 -13.14 -2.00
N TYR A 239 -1.61 -14.43 -1.81
CA TYR A 239 -2.65 -14.86 -0.88
C TYR A 239 -2.27 -14.46 0.54
N ALA A 240 -3.27 -14.06 1.32
CA ALA A 240 -3.03 -13.48 2.63
C ALA A 240 -4.01 -14.01 3.67
N ASN A 241 -3.49 -14.40 4.83
CA ASN A 241 -4.28 -14.75 6.01
C ASN A 241 -4.86 -13.49 6.69
N PRO A 242 -5.78 -13.61 7.67
CA PRO A 242 -6.41 -12.45 8.30
C PRO A 242 -5.44 -11.45 8.93
N LEU A 243 -4.31 -11.92 9.50
CA LEU A 243 -3.29 -11.05 10.09
C LEU A 243 -2.49 -10.31 9.01
N GLU A 244 -2.14 -10.99 7.92
CA GLU A 244 -1.48 -10.36 6.77
C GLU A 244 -2.39 -9.31 6.11
N ARG A 245 -3.69 -9.57 6.03
CA ARG A 245 -4.71 -8.61 5.54
C ARG A 245 -4.88 -7.42 6.48
N LEU A 246 -4.73 -7.64 7.78
CA LEU A 246 -4.78 -6.58 8.78
C LEU A 246 -3.55 -5.67 8.71
N LEU A 247 -2.38 -6.21 8.41
CA LEU A 247 -1.12 -5.46 8.45
C LEU A 247 -0.64 -5.01 7.07
N PHE A 248 -0.42 -5.94 6.15
CA PHE A 248 0.34 -5.71 4.92
C PHE A 248 -0.53 -5.49 3.67
N CYS A 249 -1.77 -5.99 3.68
CA CYS A 249 -2.67 -5.83 2.54
C CYS A 249 -4.13 -5.51 2.92
N PRO A 250 -4.36 -4.35 3.56
CA PRO A 250 -5.72 -3.85 3.75
C PRO A 250 -6.42 -3.63 2.40
N ASN A 251 -7.75 -3.65 2.43
CA ASN A 251 -8.60 -3.30 1.29
C ASN A 251 -8.32 -4.12 0.02
N ASN A 252 -7.94 -5.40 0.14
CA ASN A 252 -7.70 -6.32 -0.99
C ASN A 252 -6.56 -5.91 -1.93
N VAL A 253 -5.64 -5.04 -1.50
CA VAL A 253 -4.51 -4.61 -2.34
C VAL A 253 -3.58 -5.77 -2.74
N ASN A 254 -3.64 -6.90 -2.02
CA ASN A 254 -2.87 -8.11 -2.36
C ASN A 254 -3.25 -8.76 -3.70
N TYR A 255 -4.39 -8.38 -4.29
CA TYR A 255 -4.80 -8.72 -5.65
C TYR A 255 -4.21 -7.72 -6.67
N HIS A 256 -2.88 -7.52 -6.55
CA HIS A 256 -2.16 -6.45 -7.25
C HIS A 256 -1.97 -6.78 -8.74
N LEU A 257 -1.82 -8.06 -9.08
CA LEU A 257 -1.77 -8.49 -10.47
C LEU A 257 -3.09 -8.20 -11.19
N GLU A 258 -4.24 -8.45 -10.55
CA GLU A 258 -5.55 -8.13 -11.14
C GLU A 258 -5.73 -6.61 -11.29
N HIS A 259 -5.22 -5.85 -10.33
CA HIS A 259 -5.15 -4.39 -10.41
C HIS A 259 -4.29 -3.92 -11.60
N HIS A 260 -3.13 -4.53 -11.84
CA HIS A 260 -2.32 -4.22 -13.03
C HIS A 260 -2.97 -4.64 -14.34
N PHE A 261 -3.70 -5.74 -14.34
CA PHE A 261 -4.45 -6.21 -15.49
C PHE A 261 -5.62 -5.28 -15.85
N LEU A 262 -6.34 -4.74 -14.85
CA LEU A 262 -7.45 -3.81 -15.06
C LEU A 262 -7.59 -2.81 -13.90
N ALA A 263 -6.75 -1.77 -13.90
CA ALA A 263 -6.62 -0.79 -12.80
C ALA A 263 -7.87 0.07 -12.52
N SER A 264 -8.88 0.00 -13.38
CA SER A 264 -10.18 0.66 -13.19
C SER A 264 -11.14 -0.13 -12.30
N VAL A 265 -10.79 -1.36 -11.93
CA VAL A 265 -11.59 -2.21 -11.03
C VAL A 265 -11.40 -1.75 -9.58
N PRO A 266 -12.47 -1.34 -8.89
CA PRO A 266 -12.38 -0.99 -7.47
C PRO A 266 -11.90 -2.16 -6.62
N CYS A 267 -11.10 -1.88 -5.59
CA CYS A 267 -10.46 -2.89 -4.74
C CYS A 267 -11.42 -3.91 -4.10
N TYR A 268 -12.66 -3.53 -3.80
CA TYR A 268 -13.68 -4.44 -3.25
C TYR A 268 -14.19 -5.48 -4.26
N ARG A 269 -13.89 -5.33 -5.55
CA ARG A 269 -14.24 -6.28 -6.62
C ARG A 269 -13.06 -7.14 -7.08
N LEU A 270 -11.81 -6.77 -6.76
CA LEU A 270 -10.62 -7.53 -7.15
C LEU A 270 -10.67 -9.02 -6.74
N PRO A 271 -11.14 -9.42 -5.54
CA PRO A 271 -11.23 -10.85 -5.20
C PRO A 271 -12.19 -11.63 -6.11
N ALA A 272 -13.25 -10.99 -6.59
CA ALA A 272 -14.20 -11.61 -7.52
C ALA A 272 -13.62 -11.69 -8.94
N LEU A 273 -12.89 -10.66 -9.37
CA LEU A 273 -12.17 -10.66 -10.64
C LEU A 273 -11.12 -11.78 -10.67
N HIS A 274 -10.32 -11.90 -9.61
CA HIS A 274 -9.33 -12.96 -9.45
C HIS A 274 -9.95 -14.36 -9.67
N ARG A 275 -11.08 -14.65 -9.00
CA ARG A 275 -11.78 -15.94 -9.17
C ARG A 275 -12.21 -16.20 -10.63
N LEU A 276 -12.72 -15.18 -11.31
CA LEU A 276 -13.14 -15.31 -12.72
C LEU A 276 -11.92 -15.54 -13.64
N LEU A 277 -10.84 -14.80 -13.43
CA LEU A 277 -9.59 -14.97 -14.18
C LEU A 277 -9.00 -16.37 -13.97
N SER A 278 -9.03 -16.89 -12.74
CA SER A 278 -8.58 -18.27 -12.46
C SER A 278 -9.40 -19.29 -13.23
N GLN A 279 -10.73 -19.14 -13.28
CA GLN A 279 -11.62 -20.04 -14.03
C GLN A 279 -11.37 -20.01 -15.54
N ARG A 280 -10.83 -18.90 -16.07
CA ARG A 280 -10.51 -18.73 -17.49
C ARG A 280 -9.06 -19.03 -17.85
N GLY A 281 -8.31 -19.65 -16.93
CA GLY A 281 -6.94 -20.06 -17.18
C GLY A 281 -5.95 -18.91 -17.29
N PHE A 282 -6.27 -17.72 -16.76
CA PHE A 282 -5.37 -16.55 -16.82
C PHE A 282 -3.98 -16.83 -16.25
N TYR A 283 -3.90 -17.64 -15.21
CA TYR A 283 -2.66 -18.01 -14.51
C TYR A 283 -2.02 -19.32 -15.02
N VAL A 284 -2.62 -20.01 -16.00
CA VAL A 284 -2.06 -21.26 -16.53
C VAL A 284 -0.75 -20.96 -17.25
N GLY A 285 0.33 -21.61 -16.83
CA GLY A 285 1.70 -21.33 -17.30
C GLY A 285 2.32 -20.06 -16.71
N HIS A 286 1.67 -19.47 -15.70
CA HIS A 286 2.12 -18.29 -14.95
C HIS A 286 1.83 -18.47 -13.45
N GLU A 287 2.01 -19.68 -12.92
CA GLU A 287 1.73 -20.02 -11.53
C GLU A 287 2.64 -19.25 -10.54
N ASP A 288 3.80 -18.80 -11.01
CA ASP A 288 4.76 -17.95 -10.30
C ASP A 288 4.30 -16.49 -10.11
N ALA A 289 3.29 -16.06 -10.88
CA ALA A 289 2.54 -14.82 -10.67
C ALA A 289 1.65 -14.86 -9.42
N LEU A 290 1.54 -16.02 -8.76
CA LEU A 290 0.85 -16.23 -7.50
C LEU A 290 1.84 -16.61 -6.38
N ALA A 291 1.58 -16.13 -5.16
CA ALA A 291 2.29 -16.57 -3.95
C ALA A 291 1.32 -16.98 -2.84
N ASN A 292 1.76 -17.94 -2.03
CA ASN A 292 0.94 -18.58 -0.99
C ASN A 292 1.08 -17.93 0.40
N GLY A 293 1.50 -16.67 0.45
CA GLY A 293 1.70 -15.94 1.71
C GLY A 293 2.84 -14.94 1.63
N TYR A 294 2.90 -14.02 2.58
CA TYR A 294 3.97 -13.02 2.63
C TYR A 294 5.32 -13.65 2.98
N LEU A 295 5.32 -14.68 3.83
CA LEU A 295 6.55 -15.39 4.19
C LEU A 295 7.17 -16.12 2.99
N ASP A 296 6.33 -16.67 2.10
CA ASP A 296 6.76 -17.27 0.83
C ASP A 296 7.46 -16.21 -0.03
N VAL A 297 6.82 -15.06 -0.25
CA VAL A 297 7.46 -13.98 -1.04
C VAL A 297 8.74 -13.47 -0.39
N LEU A 298 8.80 -13.31 0.93
CA LEU A 298 10.03 -12.90 1.62
C LEU A 298 11.18 -13.91 1.42
N ARG A 299 10.89 -15.22 1.39
CA ARG A 299 11.88 -16.26 1.08
C ARG A 299 12.31 -16.27 -0.39
N ARG A 300 11.41 -15.89 -1.31
CA ARG A 300 11.75 -15.69 -2.72
C ARG A 300 12.61 -14.43 -2.90
N ALA A 301 12.28 -13.35 -2.21
CA ALA A 301 12.98 -12.07 -2.29
C ALA A 301 14.33 -12.07 -1.56
N VAL A 302 14.53 -13.00 -0.62
CA VAL A 302 15.78 -13.20 0.14
C VAL A 302 16.11 -14.70 0.18
N PRO A 303 16.74 -15.26 -0.86
CA PRO A 303 16.99 -16.71 -1.00
C PRO A 303 17.72 -17.33 0.20
N GLU A 304 18.62 -16.59 0.85
CA GLU A 304 19.31 -17.00 2.09
C GLU A 304 18.39 -17.27 3.31
N LEU A 305 17.09 -16.99 3.21
CA LEU A 305 16.08 -17.35 4.23
C LEU A 305 15.45 -18.72 3.99
N GLN A 306 15.74 -19.38 2.87
CA GLN A 306 15.24 -20.72 2.58
C GLN A 306 16.02 -21.79 3.38
N PRO A 307 15.35 -22.78 3.99
CA PRO A 307 16.04 -23.89 4.64
C PRO A 307 16.91 -24.64 3.62
N GLY A 308 18.24 -24.65 3.82
CA GLY A 308 19.21 -25.32 2.93
C GLY A 308 19.83 -24.45 1.84
N GLY A 309 19.50 -23.16 1.75
CA GLY A 309 20.13 -22.24 0.81
C GLY A 309 21.57 -21.91 1.22
N SER A 310 22.56 -22.49 0.53
CA SER A 310 23.89 -21.88 0.48
C SER A 310 23.73 -20.49 -0.13
N ALA A 311 24.45 -19.51 0.42
CA ALA A 311 24.64 -18.25 -0.26
C ALA A 311 25.35 -18.58 -1.58
N ALA A 312 24.62 -18.54 -2.70
CA ALA A 312 25.27 -18.45 -4.00
C ALA A 312 26.02 -17.11 -4.01
N ALA A 313 27.31 -17.21 -4.30
CA ALA A 313 28.34 -16.18 -4.15
C ALA A 313 28.06 -14.87 -4.90
#